data_AF-A0A7W0CU12-F1
#
_entry.id   AF-A0A7W0CU12-F1
#
_cell.length_a   1.000
_cell.length_b   1.000
_cell.length_c   1.000
_cell.angle_alpha   90.00
_cell.angle_beta   90.00
_cell.angle_gamma   90.00
#
_symmetry.space_group_name_H-M   'P 1'
#
loop_
_entity.id
_entity.type
_entity.pdbx_description
1 polymer ?
#
loop_
_entity_poly.entity_id
_entity_poly.type
_entity_poly.pdbx_seq_one_letter_code
_entity_poly.pdbx_strand_id
1 'polypeptide(L)'
;MLETHLREAMAERTAHLQAAHDLADRVVRLSRRRRRARLQVAAVAAALVALTGYLVIEPPAAPQAASPTSMASPIPGVEFGFLPAGLGAPVREGDVVRWGESVTVTVYENRSEALDYAGLRKLEQVSDPDPLPLLHSGHLAVVSQDRSQVFWQPHPTRLVKVTAPAGQAERIAAGMRFTNLGDSAADVIRLGYVPRGLTLSTKQPQKDTPWLAYPAWEGGQGRWLWLSSARGSQVESLDPVIAQLGGVYTGLERVEWRGKQAYLADFATSGYRGRALLWLEEPGVAFVLAAGGGAEKELDRIMAGVQRIDPHGEDVDGVAVPRGRPQGPVKRTLHDRRTSSTRTWTGGTTVTVHRGSGLPEHAGNGCTLERLGLAVVVETCGK
;
A
#
# COMPACT_ATOMS: atom_id res chain seq x y z
N MET A 1 -9.67 45.64 -57.51
CA MET A 1 -9.54 44.19 -57.76
C MET A 1 -8.97 43.43 -56.56
N LEU A 2 -7.93 43.92 -55.87
CA LEU A 2 -7.32 43.20 -54.73
C LEU A 2 -8.28 42.99 -53.54
N GLU A 3 -9.12 43.99 -53.25
CA GLU A 3 -10.06 43.95 -52.13
C GLU A 3 -11.18 42.90 -52.33
N THR A 4 -11.55 42.64 -53.59
CA THR A 4 -12.57 41.66 -53.94
C THR A 4 -12.07 40.24 -53.71
N HIS A 5 -10.83 39.94 -54.10
CA HIS A 5 -10.19 38.64 -53.83
C HIS A 5 -9.96 38.41 -52.33
N LEU A 6 -9.68 39.46 -51.55
CA LEU A 6 -9.47 39.31 -50.11
C LEU A 6 -10.78 39.03 -49.37
N ARG A 7 -11.91 39.58 -49.83
CA ARG A 7 -13.24 39.27 -49.30
C ARG A 7 -13.69 37.85 -49.66
N GLU A 8 -13.44 37.39 -50.90
CA GLU A 8 -13.72 36.01 -51.29
C GLU A 8 -12.90 34.99 -50.48
N ALA A 9 -11.59 35.24 -50.31
CA ALA A 9 -10.72 34.35 -49.55
C ALA A 9 -11.11 34.27 -48.06
N MET A 10 -11.60 35.36 -47.44
CA MET A 10 -12.09 35.33 -46.06
C MET A 10 -13.45 34.63 -45.93
N ALA A 11 -14.34 34.78 -46.92
CA ALA A 11 -15.62 34.09 -46.94
C ALA A 11 -15.43 32.56 -47.08
N GLU A 12 -14.50 32.12 -47.92
CA GLU A 12 -14.19 30.71 -48.11
C GLU A 12 -13.57 30.09 -46.83
N ARG A 13 -12.70 30.83 -46.15
CA ARG A 13 -12.04 30.35 -44.92
C ARG A 13 -12.99 30.29 -43.72
N THR A 14 -13.99 31.16 -43.67
CA THR A 14 -15.04 31.12 -42.63
C THR A 14 -16.07 30.02 -42.87
N ALA A 15 -16.42 29.74 -44.14
CA ALA A 15 -17.27 28.60 -44.50
C ALA A 15 -16.64 27.26 -44.09
N HIS A 16 -15.33 27.11 -44.26
CA HIS A 16 -14.61 25.87 -43.93
C HIS A 16 -14.55 25.60 -42.41
N LEU A 17 -14.57 26.65 -41.58
CA LEU A 17 -14.58 26.53 -40.11
C LEU A 17 -15.96 26.17 -39.57
N GLN A 18 -17.05 26.61 -40.21
CA GLN A 18 -18.41 26.24 -39.82
C GLN A 18 -18.71 24.76 -40.12
N ALA A 19 -18.19 24.21 -41.22
CA ALA A 19 -18.35 22.80 -41.57
C ALA A 19 -17.72 21.83 -40.54
N ALA A 20 -16.66 22.26 -39.83
CA ALA A 20 -16.01 21.44 -38.81
C ALA A 20 -16.81 21.34 -37.50
N HIS A 21 -17.58 22.38 -37.15
CA HIS A 21 -18.40 22.38 -35.94
C HIS A 21 -19.60 21.44 -36.04
N ASP A 22 -20.22 21.38 -37.23
CA ASP A 22 -21.40 20.54 -37.46
C ASP A 22 -21.04 19.03 -37.45
N LEU A 23 -19.81 18.69 -37.84
CA LEU A 23 -19.26 17.33 -37.72
C LEU A 23 -19.07 16.90 -36.26
N ALA A 24 -18.54 17.79 -35.40
CA ALA A 24 -18.35 17.50 -33.98
C ALA A 24 -19.70 17.25 -33.27
N ASP A 25 -20.70 18.09 -33.55
CA ASP A 25 -22.04 17.94 -32.97
C ASP A 25 -22.77 16.68 -33.45
N ARG A 26 -22.54 16.26 -34.70
CA ARG A 26 -23.11 15.03 -35.25
C ARG A 26 -22.49 13.79 -34.61
N VAL A 27 -21.18 13.79 -34.31
CA VAL A 27 -20.49 12.69 -33.62
C VAL A 27 -20.92 12.58 -32.15
N VAL A 28 -21.09 13.70 -31.45
CA VAL A 28 -21.57 13.71 -30.05
C VAL A 28 -23.00 13.18 -29.94
N ARG A 29 -23.88 13.51 -30.90
CA ARG A 29 -25.25 12.97 -30.92
C ARG A 29 -25.30 11.47 -31.20
N LEU A 30 -24.47 10.96 -32.12
CA LEU A 30 -24.41 9.53 -32.44
C LEU A 30 -23.82 8.69 -31.29
N SER A 31 -22.81 9.21 -30.59
CA SER A 31 -22.20 8.51 -29.45
C SER A 31 -23.17 8.37 -28.28
N ARG A 32 -23.97 9.41 -27.98
CA ARG A 32 -25.00 9.36 -26.92
C ARG A 32 -26.11 8.35 -27.24
N ARG A 33 -26.54 8.23 -28.51
CA ARG A 33 -27.54 7.23 -28.91
C ARG A 33 -27.03 5.79 -28.76
N ARG A 34 -25.78 5.50 -29.18
CA ARG A 34 -25.17 4.18 -29.00
C ARG A 34 -24.98 3.80 -27.53
N ARG A 35 -24.67 4.76 -26.66
CA ARG A 35 -24.48 4.51 -25.21
C ARG A 35 -25.79 4.13 -24.51
N ARG A 36 -26.92 4.76 -24.89
CA ARG A 36 -28.25 4.40 -24.35
C ARG A 36 -28.69 3.00 -24.79
N ALA A 37 -28.45 2.62 -26.04
CA ALA A 37 -28.78 1.27 -26.53
C ALA A 37 -27.99 0.16 -25.80
N ARG A 38 -26.69 0.38 -25.52
CA ARG A 38 -25.86 -0.60 -24.80
C ARG A 38 -26.30 -0.80 -23.34
N LEU A 39 -26.77 0.25 -22.67
CA LEU A 39 -27.24 0.16 -21.28
C LEU A 39 -28.55 -0.63 -21.17
N GLN A 40 -29.43 -0.55 -22.17
CA GLN A 40 -30.67 -1.33 -22.18
C GLN A 40 -30.42 -2.82 -22.39
N VAL A 41 -29.46 -3.20 -23.23
CA VAL A 41 -29.09 -4.62 -23.44
C VAL A 41 -28.43 -5.24 -22.20
N ALA A 42 -27.59 -4.49 -21.48
CA ALA A 42 -26.92 -4.98 -20.28
C ALA A 42 -27.89 -5.25 -19.11
N ALA A 43 -28.97 -4.45 -18.99
CA ALA A 43 -29.97 -4.62 -17.93
C ALA A 43 -30.78 -5.92 -18.10
N VAL A 44 -31.11 -6.30 -19.33
CA VAL A 44 -31.85 -7.54 -19.62
C VAL A 44 -30.99 -8.79 -19.35
N ALA A 45 -29.68 -8.73 -19.64
CA ALA A 45 -28.77 -9.83 -19.36
C ALA A 45 -28.57 -10.08 -17.85
N ALA A 46 -28.54 -9.01 -17.03
CA ALA A 46 -28.37 -9.14 -15.58
C ALA A 46 -29.58 -9.79 -14.89
N ALA A 47 -30.79 -9.56 -15.40
CA ALA A 47 -32.01 -10.14 -14.84
C ALA A 47 -32.11 -11.67 -15.06
N LEU A 48 -31.53 -12.19 -16.15
CA LEU A 48 -31.56 -13.63 -16.45
C LEU A 48 -30.56 -14.44 -15.60
N VAL A 49 -29.42 -13.85 -15.19
CA VAL A 49 -28.42 -14.54 -14.35
C VAL A 49 -28.89 -14.65 -12.89
N ALA A 50 -29.72 -13.72 -12.41
CA ALA A 50 -30.23 -13.72 -11.05
C ALA A 50 -31.22 -14.87 -10.76
N LEU A 51 -31.88 -15.44 -11.79
CA LEU A 51 -32.93 -16.44 -11.62
C LEU A 51 -32.42 -17.89 -11.57
N THR A 52 -31.20 -18.17 -12.04
CA THR A 52 -30.64 -19.54 -12.08
C THR A 52 -29.63 -19.85 -10.96
N GLY A 53 -29.30 -18.89 -10.09
CA GLY A 53 -28.22 -19.03 -9.11
C GLY A 53 -28.58 -19.64 -7.75
N TYR A 54 -29.85 -20.02 -7.52
CA TYR A 54 -30.32 -20.51 -6.20
C TYR A 54 -30.24 -22.03 -6.05
N LEU A 55 -29.11 -22.63 -6.42
CA LEU A 55 -28.74 -23.99 -6.01
C LEU A 55 -27.66 -23.89 -4.94
N VAL A 56 -28.05 -24.19 -3.70
CA VAL A 56 -27.18 -24.29 -2.53
C VAL A 56 -26.22 -25.46 -2.75
N ILE A 57 -24.99 -25.15 -3.14
CA ILE A 57 -23.86 -26.06 -3.07
C ILE A 57 -23.16 -25.75 -1.75
N GLU A 58 -23.22 -26.69 -0.80
CA GLU A 58 -22.39 -26.65 0.40
C GLU A 58 -20.91 -26.58 -0.03
N PRO A 59 -20.14 -25.56 0.39
CA PRO A 59 -18.74 -25.48 0.04
C PRO A 59 -17.99 -26.66 0.70
N PRO A 60 -17.13 -27.38 -0.05
CA PRO A 60 -16.28 -28.39 0.55
C PRO A 60 -15.39 -27.73 1.60
N ALA A 61 -15.23 -28.41 2.74
CA ALA A 61 -14.40 -27.97 3.86
C ALA A 61 -13.05 -27.47 3.36
N ALA A 62 -12.75 -26.19 3.62
CA ALA A 62 -11.48 -25.60 3.28
C ALA A 62 -10.35 -26.41 3.97
N PRO A 63 -9.31 -26.84 3.23
CA PRO A 63 -8.17 -27.51 3.85
C PRO A 63 -7.57 -26.58 4.90
N GLN A 64 -7.36 -27.11 6.10
CA GLN A 64 -6.74 -26.39 7.22
C GLN A 64 -5.45 -25.73 6.73
N ALA A 65 -5.44 -24.39 6.70
CA ALA A 65 -4.26 -23.63 6.36
C ALA A 65 -3.21 -23.88 7.46
N ALA A 66 -2.10 -24.52 7.09
CA ALA A 66 -0.96 -24.70 7.97
C ALA A 66 -0.55 -23.33 8.54
N SER A 67 -0.37 -23.27 9.87
CA SER A 67 0.03 -22.05 10.55
C SER A 67 1.36 -21.53 9.98
N PRO A 68 1.49 -20.21 9.76
CA PRO A 68 2.69 -19.62 9.18
C PRO A 68 3.89 -19.92 10.08
N THR A 69 4.87 -20.64 9.55
CA THR A 69 6.16 -20.84 10.24
C THR A 69 7.00 -19.60 9.95
N SER A 70 7.07 -18.68 10.93
CA SER A 70 7.99 -17.55 10.86
C SER A 70 9.43 -18.10 10.90
N MET A 71 10.16 -17.97 9.79
CA MET A 71 11.56 -18.33 9.71
C MET A 71 12.42 -17.08 9.73
N ALA A 72 13.51 -17.11 10.52
CA ALA A 72 14.52 -16.07 10.49
C ALA A 72 15.02 -15.92 9.05
N SER A 73 14.82 -14.72 8.49
CA SER A 73 15.04 -14.52 7.07
C SER A 73 16.52 -14.43 6.70
N PRO A 74 16.93 -15.04 5.59
CA PRO A 74 18.28 -14.90 5.05
C PRO A 74 18.57 -13.50 4.47
N ILE A 75 17.52 -12.70 4.19
CA ILE A 75 17.65 -11.34 3.69
C ILE A 75 17.48 -10.37 4.86
N PRO A 76 18.48 -9.51 5.16
CA PRO A 76 18.36 -8.51 6.20
C PRO A 76 17.16 -7.62 5.95
N GLY A 77 16.25 -7.56 6.92
CA GLY A 77 15.09 -6.68 6.86
C GLY A 77 13.94 -7.14 5.96
N VAL A 78 13.90 -8.42 5.61
CA VAL A 78 12.73 -9.06 4.99
C VAL A 78 12.32 -10.18 5.90
N GLU A 79 11.04 -10.44 6.10
CA GLU A 79 10.51 -11.60 6.80
C GLU A 79 9.50 -12.31 5.90
N PHE A 80 9.44 -13.63 5.96
CA PHE A 80 8.55 -14.43 5.12
C PHE A 80 7.46 -15.06 5.98
N GLY A 81 6.23 -14.59 5.83
CA GLY A 81 5.03 -15.15 6.46
C GLY A 81 4.46 -16.37 5.72
N PHE A 82 4.90 -16.62 4.48
CA PHE A 82 4.53 -17.81 3.73
C PHE A 82 5.69 -18.30 2.86
N LEU A 83 6.04 -19.57 3.02
CA LEU A 83 6.90 -20.32 2.11
C LEU A 83 6.29 -21.72 1.92
N PRO A 84 6.20 -22.24 0.68
CA PRO A 84 5.79 -23.61 0.43
C PRO A 84 6.61 -24.63 1.24
N ALA A 85 5.97 -25.69 1.71
CA ALA A 85 6.67 -26.77 2.40
C ALA A 85 7.60 -27.53 1.43
N GLY A 86 8.67 -28.12 1.97
CA GLY A 86 9.57 -28.99 1.20
C GLY A 86 10.62 -28.27 0.34
N LEU A 87 10.76 -26.95 0.45
CA LEU A 87 11.75 -26.19 -0.34
C LEU A 87 13.19 -26.28 0.19
N GLY A 88 13.41 -26.91 1.35
CA GLY A 88 14.72 -27.00 1.99
C GLY A 88 15.20 -25.69 2.63
N ALA A 89 16.49 -25.64 2.96
CA ALA A 89 17.12 -24.46 3.53
C ALA A 89 17.38 -23.38 2.45
N PRO A 90 17.26 -22.08 2.78
CA PRO A 90 17.59 -21.02 1.83
C PRO A 90 19.08 -21.02 1.47
N VAL A 91 19.39 -20.79 0.20
CA VAL A 91 20.73 -20.47 -0.30
C VAL A 91 20.77 -19.00 -0.68
N ARG A 92 21.72 -18.25 -0.12
CA ARG A 92 21.90 -16.83 -0.41
C ARG A 92 23.13 -16.60 -1.29
N GLU A 93 22.92 -15.90 -2.40
CA GLU A 93 23.95 -15.45 -3.34
C GLU A 93 23.79 -13.94 -3.54
N GLY A 94 24.48 -13.15 -2.73
CA GLY A 94 24.37 -11.69 -2.74
C GLY A 94 22.97 -11.20 -2.34
N ASP A 95 22.28 -10.57 -3.30
CA ASP A 95 20.93 -10.00 -3.19
C ASP A 95 19.81 -10.99 -3.57
N VAL A 96 20.21 -12.20 -3.97
CA VAL A 96 19.30 -13.28 -4.36
C VAL A 96 19.25 -14.32 -3.25
N VAL A 97 18.04 -14.74 -2.90
CA VAL A 97 17.81 -15.90 -2.06
C VAL A 97 16.96 -16.90 -2.81
N ARG A 98 17.40 -18.16 -2.78
CA ARG A 98 16.71 -19.28 -3.42
C ARG A 98 16.30 -20.32 -2.40
N TRP A 99 15.16 -20.94 -2.61
CA TRP A 99 14.73 -22.15 -1.91
C TRP A 99 14.42 -23.22 -2.95
N GLY A 100 15.27 -24.24 -3.00
CA GLY A 100 15.29 -25.21 -4.09
C GLY A 100 15.48 -24.54 -5.46
N GLU A 101 14.96 -25.18 -6.51
CA GLU A 101 14.97 -24.65 -7.88
C GLU A 101 13.74 -23.82 -8.22
N SER A 102 12.70 -23.87 -7.37
CA SER A 102 11.38 -23.35 -7.69
C SER A 102 11.12 -21.93 -7.18
N VAL A 103 11.76 -21.51 -6.08
CA VAL A 103 11.48 -20.19 -5.47
C VAL A 103 12.75 -19.36 -5.43
N THR A 104 12.68 -18.17 -6.02
CA THR A 104 13.75 -17.16 -5.97
C THR A 104 13.16 -15.83 -5.54
N VAL A 105 13.81 -15.19 -4.57
CA VAL A 105 13.49 -13.83 -4.13
C VAL A 105 14.72 -12.97 -4.33
N THR A 106 14.58 -11.85 -5.03
CA THR A 106 15.67 -10.92 -5.30
C THR A 106 15.29 -9.54 -4.76
N VAL A 107 16.19 -8.95 -3.98
CA VAL A 107 16.00 -7.61 -3.41
C VAL A 107 17.06 -6.69 -3.98
N TYR A 108 16.70 -5.89 -4.97
CA TYR A 108 17.61 -4.94 -5.58
C TYR A 108 17.71 -3.68 -4.74
N GLU A 109 18.94 -3.22 -4.51
CA GLU A 109 19.16 -1.85 -4.05
C GLU A 109 18.89 -0.88 -5.21
N ASN A 110 17.75 -0.19 -5.16
CA ASN A 110 17.48 0.88 -6.09
C ASN A 110 18.16 2.16 -5.59
N ARG A 111 19.21 2.62 -6.30
CA ARG A 111 19.86 3.92 -6.01
C ARG A 111 19.15 5.10 -6.67
N SER A 112 18.11 4.83 -7.47
CA SER A 112 17.30 5.84 -8.15
C SER A 112 15.96 6.07 -7.43
N GLU A 113 15.25 7.11 -7.86
CA GLU A 113 13.93 7.52 -7.36
C GLU A 113 12.90 6.37 -7.33
N ALA A 114 11.80 6.59 -6.59
CA ALA A 114 10.65 5.69 -6.61
C ALA A 114 10.20 5.42 -8.06
N LEU A 115 10.12 4.14 -8.43
CA LEU A 115 9.67 3.66 -9.72
C LEU A 115 8.14 3.66 -9.74
N ASP A 116 7.57 4.32 -10.74
CA ASP A 116 6.16 4.16 -11.06
C ASP A 116 5.91 2.81 -11.78
N TYR A 117 4.65 2.53 -12.12
CA TYR A 117 4.28 1.32 -12.88
C TYR A 117 5.07 1.18 -14.18
N ALA A 118 5.29 2.29 -14.88
CA ALA A 118 5.99 2.28 -16.16
C ALA A 118 7.47 1.95 -15.95
N GLY A 119 8.08 2.43 -14.86
CA GLY A 119 9.42 2.06 -14.42
C GLY A 119 9.52 0.59 -14.06
N LEU A 120 8.57 0.07 -13.26
CA LEU A 120 8.51 -1.35 -12.91
C LEU A 120 8.33 -2.23 -14.15
N ARG A 121 7.42 -1.87 -15.06
CA ARG A 121 7.20 -2.58 -16.33
C ARG A 121 8.42 -2.53 -17.25
N LYS A 122 9.14 -1.40 -17.32
CA LYS A 122 10.40 -1.30 -18.08
C LYS A 122 11.48 -2.21 -17.53
N LEU A 123 11.54 -2.41 -16.21
CA LEU A 123 12.46 -3.37 -15.60
C LEU A 123 12.05 -4.83 -15.86
N GLU A 124 10.76 -5.09 -16.02
CA GLU A 124 10.23 -6.40 -16.37
C GLU A 124 10.38 -6.76 -17.86
N GLN A 125 10.81 -5.83 -18.73
CA GLN A 125 10.94 -6.03 -20.20
C GLN A 125 11.92 -7.14 -20.65
N VAL A 126 12.30 -8.06 -19.77
CA VAL A 126 13.03 -9.27 -20.10
C VAL A 126 12.10 -10.44 -20.48
N SER A 127 10.77 -10.46 -20.19
CA SER A 127 9.98 -11.66 -20.57
C SER A 127 8.46 -11.55 -20.85
N ASP A 128 7.72 -10.52 -20.42
CA ASP A 128 6.25 -10.54 -20.52
C ASP A 128 5.65 -9.30 -21.23
N PRO A 129 4.88 -9.47 -22.34
CA PRO A 129 4.37 -8.34 -23.11
C PRO A 129 3.27 -7.52 -22.41
N ASP A 130 2.52 -8.09 -21.46
CA ASP A 130 1.39 -7.39 -20.83
C ASP A 130 1.14 -7.86 -19.38
N PRO A 131 1.91 -7.35 -18.41
CA PRO A 131 1.79 -7.72 -17.01
C PRO A 131 0.57 -7.08 -16.35
N LEU A 132 0.08 -7.72 -15.28
CA LEU A 132 -1.10 -7.29 -14.54
C LEU A 132 -0.71 -6.37 -13.37
N PRO A 133 -1.33 -5.19 -13.21
CA PRO A 133 -1.15 -4.38 -12.02
C PRO A 133 -1.88 -5.02 -10.83
N LEU A 134 -1.19 -5.14 -9.70
CA LEU A 134 -1.73 -5.61 -8.44
C LEU A 134 -1.38 -4.62 -7.32
N LEU A 135 -2.29 -4.35 -6.39
CA LEU A 135 -1.93 -3.64 -5.17
C LEU A 135 -1.41 -4.67 -4.14
N HIS A 136 -0.18 -4.47 -3.70
CA HIS A 136 0.53 -5.35 -2.79
C HIS A 136 1.02 -4.61 -1.56
N SER A 137 0.45 -4.90 -0.38
CA SER A 137 0.81 -4.21 0.87
C SER A 137 0.79 -2.68 0.75
N GLY A 138 -0.16 -2.12 0.00
CA GLY A 138 -0.23 -0.67 -0.26
C GLY A 138 0.70 -0.14 -1.36
N HIS A 139 1.60 -0.96 -1.88
CA HIS A 139 2.49 -0.65 -2.99
C HIS A 139 1.94 -1.18 -4.31
N LEU A 140 2.26 -0.51 -5.42
CA LEU A 140 1.95 -1.04 -6.74
C LEU A 140 2.92 -2.17 -7.06
N ALA A 141 2.35 -3.32 -7.43
CA ALA A 141 3.05 -4.49 -7.91
C ALA A 141 2.70 -4.79 -9.37
N VAL A 142 3.62 -5.45 -10.03
CA VAL A 142 3.53 -5.94 -11.39
C VAL A 142 3.61 -7.46 -11.31
N VAL A 143 2.63 -8.15 -11.88
CA VAL A 143 2.54 -9.61 -11.87
C VAL A 143 2.61 -10.12 -13.30
N SER A 144 3.45 -11.13 -13.55
CA SER A 144 3.51 -11.77 -14.86
C SER A 144 2.17 -12.44 -15.21
N GLN A 145 1.86 -12.61 -16.49
CA GLN A 145 0.61 -13.22 -16.96
C GLN A 145 0.42 -14.65 -16.45
N ASP A 146 1.53 -15.41 -16.39
CA ASP A 146 1.56 -16.76 -15.85
C ASP A 146 1.57 -16.78 -14.31
N ARG A 147 1.61 -15.60 -13.66
CA ARG A 147 1.63 -15.41 -12.20
C ARG A 147 2.80 -16.14 -11.53
N SER A 148 3.88 -16.38 -12.29
CA SER A 148 5.13 -16.93 -11.78
C SER A 148 6.03 -15.85 -11.18
N GLN A 149 5.81 -14.57 -11.52
CA GLN A 149 6.63 -13.46 -11.06
C GLN A 149 5.77 -12.35 -10.46
N VAL A 150 6.25 -11.80 -9.35
CA VAL A 150 5.69 -10.60 -8.72
C VAL A 150 6.83 -9.62 -8.46
N PHE A 151 6.69 -8.40 -8.95
CA PHE A 151 7.62 -7.31 -8.78
C PHE A 151 6.95 -6.14 -8.09
N TRP A 152 7.56 -5.58 -7.06
CA TRP A 152 7.05 -4.36 -6.44
C TRP A 152 8.17 -3.63 -5.71
N GLN A 153 7.92 -2.37 -5.42
CA GLN A 153 8.85 -1.52 -4.71
C GLN A 153 8.30 -1.23 -3.30
N PRO A 154 8.63 -2.06 -2.29
CA PRO A 154 8.19 -1.81 -0.91
C PRO A 154 8.85 -0.57 -0.28
N HIS A 155 9.97 -0.10 -0.84
CA HIS A 155 10.66 1.10 -0.37
C HIS A 155 11.29 1.85 -1.55
N PRO A 156 11.39 3.19 -1.53
CA PRO A 156 12.00 3.96 -2.63
C PRO A 156 13.39 3.46 -3.06
N THR A 157 14.15 2.88 -2.14
CA THR A 157 15.49 2.33 -2.40
C THR A 157 15.55 0.80 -2.54
N ARG A 158 14.42 0.10 -2.55
CA ARG A 158 14.36 -1.36 -2.62
C ARG A 158 13.31 -1.82 -3.61
N LEU A 159 13.74 -2.54 -4.64
CA LEU A 159 12.86 -3.25 -5.54
C LEU A 159 12.91 -4.74 -5.19
N VAL A 160 11.76 -5.40 -5.17
CA VAL A 160 11.65 -6.81 -4.85
C VAL A 160 11.05 -7.55 -6.02
N LYS A 161 11.68 -8.66 -6.36
CA LYS A 161 11.19 -9.66 -7.31
C LYS A 161 11.00 -10.98 -6.56
N VAL A 162 9.83 -11.58 -6.70
CA VAL A 162 9.57 -12.96 -6.31
C VAL A 162 9.29 -13.75 -7.58
N THR A 163 10.04 -14.82 -7.79
CA THR A 163 9.79 -15.83 -8.83
C THR A 163 9.43 -17.13 -8.14
N ALA A 164 8.29 -17.72 -8.47
CA ALA A 164 7.83 -19.00 -7.95
C ALA A 164 6.89 -19.70 -8.95
N PRO A 165 6.48 -20.97 -8.74
CA PRO A 165 5.43 -21.58 -9.56
C PRO A 165 4.15 -20.74 -9.56
N ALA A 166 3.37 -20.84 -10.64
CA ALA A 166 2.14 -20.06 -10.84
C ALA A 166 1.24 -20.07 -9.59
N GLY A 167 0.84 -18.87 -9.13
CA GLY A 167 0.00 -18.69 -7.94
C GLY A 167 0.71 -18.81 -6.60
N GLN A 168 1.97 -19.27 -6.55
CA GLN A 168 2.79 -19.23 -5.33
C GLN A 168 3.50 -17.89 -5.16
N ALA A 169 3.89 -17.23 -6.26
CA ALA A 169 4.64 -15.97 -6.20
C ALA A 169 3.84 -14.87 -5.48
N GLU A 170 2.55 -14.73 -5.81
CA GLU A 170 1.63 -13.81 -5.14
C GLU A 170 1.48 -14.12 -3.64
N ARG A 171 1.37 -15.41 -3.27
CA ARG A 171 1.21 -15.83 -1.88
C ARG A 171 2.48 -15.60 -1.05
N ILE A 172 3.65 -15.86 -1.64
CA ILE A 172 4.94 -15.61 -1.01
C ILE A 172 5.10 -14.10 -0.83
N ALA A 173 4.90 -13.31 -1.88
CA ALA A 173 4.90 -11.86 -1.80
C ALA A 173 3.95 -11.38 -0.69
N ALA A 174 2.72 -11.91 -0.61
CA ALA A 174 1.72 -11.46 0.37
C ALA A 174 2.07 -11.83 1.81
N GLY A 175 2.89 -12.86 1.99
CA GLY A 175 3.50 -13.20 3.26
C GLY A 175 4.73 -12.35 3.57
N MET A 176 5.35 -11.68 2.60
CA MET A 176 6.58 -10.92 2.84
C MET A 176 6.29 -9.64 3.63
N ARG A 177 7.11 -9.43 4.64
CA ARG A 177 7.16 -8.20 5.44
C ARG A 177 8.55 -7.62 5.33
N PHE A 178 8.66 -6.31 5.42
CA PHE A 178 9.94 -5.63 5.31
C PHE A 178 10.23 -4.93 6.63
N THR A 179 11.08 -5.53 7.45
CA THR A 179 11.54 -4.94 8.71
C THR A 179 12.80 -4.13 8.44
N ASN A 180 13.05 -3.02 9.13
CA ASN A 180 14.27 -2.20 8.92
C ASN A 180 14.46 -1.56 7.52
N LEU A 181 13.47 -1.60 6.62
CA LEU A 181 13.43 -0.69 5.48
C LEU A 181 12.98 0.66 6.02
N GLY A 182 13.94 1.54 6.31
CA GLY A 182 13.74 2.81 7.01
C GLY A 182 12.35 3.40 6.81
N ASP A 183 11.51 3.29 7.84
CA ASP A 183 10.35 4.15 8.07
C ASP A 183 9.52 4.54 6.84
N SER A 184 8.87 3.58 6.15
CA SER A 184 7.78 3.89 5.20
C SER A 184 6.41 3.91 5.91
N ALA A 185 5.67 5.02 5.82
CA ALA A 185 4.32 5.20 6.40
C ALA A 185 3.19 4.58 5.61
N ALA A 186 3.45 4.13 4.39
CA ALA A 186 2.43 3.46 3.59
C ALA A 186 1.93 2.18 4.30
N ASP A 187 2.78 1.57 5.14
CA ASP A 187 2.43 0.39 5.95
C ASP A 187 1.58 0.70 7.18
N VAL A 188 1.36 1.99 7.50
CA VAL A 188 0.66 2.38 8.74
C VAL A 188 -0.80 2.72 8.48
N ILE A 189 -1.22 3.00 7.23
CA ILE A 189 -2.59 3.45 6.97
C ILE A 189 -3.23 2.74 5.78
N ARG A 190 -4.41 2.17 6.02
CA ARG A 190 -5.30 1.59 5.01
C ARG A 190 -6.54 2.47 4.82
N LEU A 191 -6.96 2.64 3.57
CA LEU A 191 -8.31 3.14 3.27
C LEU A 191 -9.29 1.97 3.26
N GLY A 192 -10.18 1.90 4.26
CA GLY A 192 -11.31 0.98 4.32
C GLY A 192 -12.48 1.37 3.40
N TYR A 193 -12.45 2.58 2.84
CA TYR A 193 -13.43 3.07 1.87
C TYR A 193 -12.76 3.89 0.78
N VAL A 194 -13.06 3.55 -0.48
CA VAL A 194 -12.71 4.34 -1.67
C VAL A 194 -14.01 4.62 -2.43
N PRO A 195 -14.31 5.89 -2.79
CA PRO A 195 -15.52 6.25 -3.52
C PRO A 195 -15.73 5.43 -4.79
N ARG A 196 -16.99 5.08 -5.07
CA ARG A 196 -17.33 4.26 -6.23
C ARG A 196 -16.90 4.94 -7.54
N GLY A 197 -16.25 4.17 -8.42
CA GLY A 197 -15.80 4.64 -9.73
C GLY A 197 -14.43 5.31 -9.71
N LEU A 198 -13.79 5.39 -8.55
CA LEU A 198 -12.36 5.60 -8.44
C LEU A 198 -11.64 4.25 -8.52
N THR A 199 -10.60 4.20 -9.33
CA THR A 199 -9.66 3.07 -9.46
C THR A 199 -8.28 3.56 -9.13
N LEU A 200 -7.44 2.69 -8.55
CA LEU A 200 -6.06 3.04 -8.26
C LEU A 200 -5.36 3.54 -9.54
N SER A 201 -4.84 4.75 -9.50
CA SER A 201 -4.10 5.39 -10.58
C SER A 201 -2.62 5.05 -10.43
N THR A 202 -2.00 4.72 -11.55
CA THR A 202 -0.55 4.54 -11.66
C THR A 202 0.18 5.86 -11.94
N LYS A 203 -0.57 6.96 -12.13
CA LYS A 203 0.01 8.28 -12.36
C LYS A 203 0.32 8.90 -11.00
N GLN A 204 1.60 9.12 -10.73
CA GLN A 204 1.97 9.91 -9.57
C GLN A 204 1.63 11.37 -9.82
N PRO A 205 1.00 12.08 -8.86
CA PRO A 205 1.03 13.53 -8.88
C PRO A 205 2.49 14.02 -8.85
N GLN A 206 2.75 15.11 -9.57
CA GLN A 206 4.05 15.70 -9.94
C GLN A 206 5.25 15.47 -8.99
N LYS A 207 6.43 15.26 -9.60
CA LYS A 207 7.76 15.02 -9.03
C LYS A 207 8.30 16.01 -7.99
N ASP A 208 7.61 17.12 -7.72
CA ASP A 208 8.19 18.26 -7.01
C ASP A 208 8.12 18.14 -5.47
N THR A 209 7.64 17.00 -4.96
CA THR A 209 7.50 16.72 -3.51
C THR A 209 8.14 15.39 -3.12
N PRO A 210 9.48 15.33 -3.02
CA PRO A 210 10.26 14.09 -2.98
C PRO A 210 10.08 13.19 -1.74
N TRP A 211 9.34 13.62 -0.71
CA TRP A 211 9.06 12.84 0.51
C TRP A 211 7.64 12.27 0.60
N LEU A 212 6.81 12.40 -0.44
CA LEU A 212 5.42 11.94 -0.43
C LEU A 212 5.26 10.67 -1.29
N ALA A 213 4.91 9.54 -0.65
CA ALA A 213 4.49 8.32 -1.32
C ALA A 213 2.97 8.40 -1.59
N TYR A 214 2.55 8.11 -2.83
CA TYR A 214 1.18 8.31 -3.30
C TYR A 214 0.53 7.00 -3.78
N PRO A 215 -0.38 6.39 -3.01
CA PRO A 215 -1.52 5.76 -3.62
C PRO A 215 -2.48 6.88 -4.08
N ALA A 216 -2.65 6.98 -5.40
CA ALA A 216 -3.64 7.84 -6.03
C ALA A 216 -4.78 6.98 -6.56
N TRP A 217 -6.00 7.49 -6.55
CA TRP A 217 -7.14 6.91 -7.25
C TRP A 217 -7.73 7.96 -8.18
N GLU A 218 -8.03 7.55 -9.41
CA GLU A 218 -8.67 8.40 -10.42
C GLU A 218 -9.91 7.69 -10.96
N GLY A 219 -10.88 8.48 -11.40
CA GLY A 219 -12.11 8.00 -12.00
C GLY A 219 -12.59 8.89 -13.13
N GLY A 220 -13.70 8.48 -13.75
CA GLY A 220 -14.36 9.29 -14.77
C GLY A 220 -14.76 10.67 -14.23
N GLN A 221 -14.91 11.63 -15.14
CA GLN A 221 -15.32 13.03 -14.84
C GLN A 221 -14.31 13.80 -13.97
N GLY A 222 -13.05 13.41 -13.97
CA GLY A 222 -12.01 14.10 -13.20
C GLY A 222 -12.14 13.87 -11.70
N ARG A 223 -12.79 12.78 -11.26
CA ARG A 223 -12.80 12.35 -9.86
C ARG A 223 -11.43 11.85 -9.46
N TRP A 224 -10.96 12.24 -8.28
CA TRP A 224 -9.67 11.78 -7.78
C TRP A 224 -9.63 11.75 -6.24
N LEU A 225 -8.70 10.95 -5.73
CA LEU A 225 -8.38 10.80 -4.31
C LEU A 225 -6.88 10.53 -4.18
N TRP A 226 -6.20 11.22 -3.29
CA TRP A 226 -4.79 11.05 -2.98
C TRP A 226 -4.62 10.87 -1.48
N LEU A 227 -3.79 9.91 -1.10
CA LEU A 227 -3.26 9.81 0.25
C LEU A 227 -1.75 9.94 0.15
N SER A 228 -1.20 10.80 0.99
CA SER A 228 0.22 11.12 1.00
C SER A 228 0.73 11.14 2.43
N SER A 229 1.97 10.75 2.66
CA SER A 229 2.61 10.81 3.99
C SER A 229 3.89 11.64 3.96
N ALA A 230 4.14 12.44 4.99
CA ALA A 230 5.40 13.15 5.23
C ALA A 230 6.07 12.59 6.49
N ARG A 231 7.40 12.44 6.46
CA ARG A 231 8.19 11.90 7.57
C ARG A 231 9.49 12.66 7.81
N GLY A 232 10.00 12.54 9.04
CA GLY A 232 11.32 13.02 9.45
C GLY A 232 11.22 14.04 10.59
N SER A 233 12.37 14.45 11.12
CA SER A 233 12.46 15.45 12.19
C SER A 233 11.86 16.81 11.81
N GLN A 234 11.68 17.07 10.51
CA GLN A 234 10.99 18.27 10.02
C GLN A 234 9.47 18.21 10.21
N VAL A 235 8.91 17.06 10.60
CA VAL A 235 7.48 16.79 10.77
C VAL A 235 7.11 16.66 12.25
N GLU A 236 7.71 17.49 13.11
CA GLU A 236 7.32 17.57 14.53
C GLU A 236 5.94 18.23 14.71
N SER A 237 5.51 19.03 13.74
CA SER A 237 4.18 19.62 13.67
C SER A 237 3.70 19.69 12.21
N LEU A 238 2.43 20.07 12.02
CA LEU A 238 1.85 20.23 10.69
C LEU A 238 2.26 21.54 10.01
N ASP A 239 2.74 22.54 10.75
CA ASP A 239 3.02 23.86 10.17
C ASP A 239 4.19 23.82 9.15
N PRO A 240 5.32 23.12 9.41
CA PRO A 240 6.37 22.93 8.41
C PRO A 240 5.88 22.16 7.19
N VAL A 241 5.03 21.14 7.39
CA VAL A 241 4.43 20.35 6.30
C VAL A 241 3.58 21.25 5.41
N ILE A 242 2.72 22.08 6.01
CA ILE A 242 1.86 23.04 5.30
C ILE A 242 2.71 24.07 4.53
N ALA A 243 3.72 24.65 5.18
CA ALA A 243 4.59 25.64 4.56
C ALA A 243 5.30 25.09 3.32
N GLN A 244 5.74 23.83 3.40
CA GLN A 244 6.45 23.14 2.33
C GLN A 244 5.53 22.72 1.17
N LEU A 245 4.24 22.50 1.45
CA LEU A 245 3.23 22.22 0.44
C LEU A 245 2.79 23.46 -0.37
N GLY A 246 3.31 24.66 -0.05
CA GLY A 246 3.46 25.77 -1.01
C GLY A 246 2.19 26.32 -1.63
N GLY A 247 1.26 26.88 -0.85
CA GLY A 247 0.08 27.60 -1.36
C GLY A 247 -0.97 26.73 -2.07
N VAL A 248 -0.71 25.43 -2.22
CA VAL A 248 -1.64 24.43 -2.76
C VAL A 248 -2.83 24.19 -1.82
N TYR A 249 -2.62 24.43 -0.52
CA TYR A 249 -3.63 24.30 0.53
C TYR A 249 -4.01 25.69 1.01
N THR A 250 -5.31 25.99 0.96
CA THR A 250 -5.88 27.28 1.36
C THR A 250 -7.06 27.06 2.30
N GLY A 251 -7.54 28.12 2.97
CA GLY A 251 -8.68 27.99 3.89
C GLY A 251 -8.43 26.99 5.03
N LEU A 252 -7.20 26.98 5.57
CA LEU A 252 -6.82 26.06 6.65
C LEU A 252 -7.69 26.28 7.89
N GLU A 253 -8.53 25.30 8.19
CA GLU A 253 -9.36 25.24 9.38
C GLU A 253 -8.78 24.18 10.31
N ARG A 254 -8.39 24.58 11.52
CA ARG A 254 -7.94 23.63 12.53
C ARG A 254 -9.13 22.81 13.00
N VAL A 255 -9.00 21.49 12.94
CA VAL A 255 -10.01 20.55 13.42
C VAL A 255 -9.37 19.48 14.30
N GLU A 256 -10.20 18.79 15.07
CA GLU A 256 -9.79 17.58 15.78
C GLU A 256 -10.28 16.37 15.00
N TRP A 257 -9.38 15.43 14.71
CA TRP A 257 -9.70 14.19 14.04
C TRP A 257 -9.18 13.01 14.86
N ARG A 258 -10.11 12.23 15.44
CA ARG A 258 -9.79 11.06 16.28
C ARG A 258 -8.83 11.38 17.44
N GLY A 259 -9.06 12.49 18.13
CA GLY A 259 -8.18 12.93 19.23
C GLY A 259 -6.86 13.53 18.78
N LYS A 260 -6.65 13.76 17.47
CA LYS A 260 -5.42 14.32 16.92
C LYS A 260 -5.67 15.69 16.30
N GLN A 261 -4.65 16.53 16.38
CA GLN A 261 -4.66 17.81 15.69
C GLN A 261 -4.60 17.57 14.17
N ALA A 262 -5.54 18.19 13.46
CA ALA A 262 -5.62 18.14 12.03
C ALA A 262 -6.00 19.51 11.45
N TYR A 263 -5.89 19.64 10.14
CA TYR A 263 -6.35 20.78 9.37
C TYR A 263 -7.21 20.29 8.21
N LEU A 264 -8.40 20.84 8.08
CA LEU A 264 -9.16 20.80 6.83
C LEU A 264 -8.70 21.97 5.96
N ALA A 265 -8.56 21.72 4.66
CA ALA A 265 -8.13 22.72 3.71
C ALA A 265 -8.84 22.55 2.37
N ASP A 266 -8.96 23.64 1.64
CA ASP A 266 -9.20 23.60 0.21
C ASP A 266 -7.90 23.29 -0.50
N PHE A 267 -7.95 22.35 -1.45
CA PHE A 267 -6.81 21.90 -2.24
C PHE A 267 -6.93 22.42 -3.68
N ALA A 268 -5.88 23.07 -4.18
CA ALA A 268 -5.83 23.53 -5.57
C ALA A 268 -4.40 23.49 -6.15
N THR A 269 -4.22 22.73 -7.23
CA THR A 269 -3.02 22.78 -8.08
C THR A 269 -3.43 22.82 -9.57
N SER A 270 -2.48 22.87 -10.49
CA SER A 270 -2.71 22.91 -11.93
C SER A 270 -3.47 21.67 -12.43
N GLY A 271 -4.79 21.79 -12.46
CA GLY A 271 -5.70 20.74 -12.95
C GLY A 271 -6.43 19.94 -11.87
N TYR A 272 -6.13 20.17 -10.59
CA TYR A 272 -6.81 19.49 -9.48
C TYR A 272 -7.36 20.51 -8.49
N ARG A 273 -8.63 20.36 -8.15
CA ARG A 273 -9.31 21.13 -7.10
C ARG A 273 -10.15 20.21 -6.25
N GLY A 274 -10.20 20.47 -4.95
CA GLY A 274 -10.85 19.58 -4.00
C GLY A 274 -10.72 20.03 -2.56
N ARG A 275 -10.87 19.09 -1.64
CA ARG A 275 -10.63 19.28 -0.20
C ARG A 275 -9.61 18.30 0.30
N ALA A 276 -8.90 18.68 1.36
CA ALA A 276 -7.94 17.83 2.02
C ALA A 276 -8.08 17.86 3.54
N LEU A 277 -7.75 16.73 4.17
CA LEU A 277 -7.44 16.64 5.59
C LEU A 277 -5.94 16.38 5.75
N LEU A 278 -5.29 17.19 6.56
CA LEU A 278 -3.90 17.03 6.97
C LEU A 278 -3.88 16.71 8.46
N TRP A 279 -3.18 15.68 8.90
CA TRP A 279 -3.08 15.36 10.34
C TRP A 279 -1.71 14.84 10.71
N LEU A 280 -1.33 15.09 11.96
CA LEU A 280 -0.13 14.52 12.56
C LEU A 280 -0.53 13.19 13.20
N GLU A 281 0.06 12.09 12.73
CA GLU A 281 -0.24 10.76 13.30
C GLU A 281 0.54 10.56 14.61
N GLU A 282 1.82 10.89 14.59
CA GLU A 282 2.73 10.95 15.73
C GLU A 282 3.86 11.94 15.39
N PRO A 283 4.62 12.48 16.37
CA PRO A 283 5.76 13.34 16.06
C PRO A 283 6.70 12.68 15.05
N GLY A 284 6.97 13.38 13.95
CA GLY A 284 7.78 12.89 12.82
C GLY A 284 7.00 12.16 11.73
N VAL A 285 5.67 12.01 11.84
CA VAL A 285 4.81 11.36 10.83
C VAL A 285 3.50 12.14 10.65
N ALA A 286 3.31 12.70 9.45
CA ALA A 286 2.07 13.36 9.06
C ALA A 286 1.48 12.72 7.80
N PHE A 287 0.18 12.91 7.61
CA PHE A 287 -0.54 12.45 6.43
C PHE A 287 -1.39 13.56 5.84
N VAL A 288 -1.63 13.45 4.54
CA VAL A 288 -2.52 14.31 3.77
C VAL A 288 -3.43 13.42 2.94
N LEU A 289 -4.74 13.56 3.15
CA LEU A 289 -5.77 12.89 2.35
C LEU A 289 -6.52 13.97 1.58
N ALA A 290 -6.36 14.02 0.26
CA ALA A 290 -6.98 15.01 -0.60
C ALA A 290 -7.92 14.32 -1.61
N ALA A 291 -9.09 14.89 -1.86
CA ALA A 291 -10.06 14.35 -2.81
C ALA A 291 -10.69 15.48 -3.63
N GLY A 292 -11.10 15.17 -4.87
CA GLY A 292 -11.71 16.17 -5.76
C GLY A 292 -12.58 15.58 -6.88
N GLY A 293 -13.12 16.47 -7.71
CA GLY A 293 -14.00 16.11 -8.84
C GLY A 293 -15.37 15.53 -8.43
N GLY A 294 -15.82 15.79 -7.21
CA GLY A 294 -17.00 15.23 -6.57
C GLY A 294 -16.69 14.22 -5.48
N ALA A 295 -15.46 13.67 -5.41
CA ALA A 295 -15.05 12.77 -4.34
C ALA A 295 -14.85 13.48 -2.99
N GLU A 296 -14.58 14.78 -3.00
CA GLU A 296 -14.48 15.63 -1.80
C GLU A 296 -15.77 15.64 -0.96
N LYS A 297 -16.94 15.41 -1.57
CA LYS A 297 -18.22 15.29 -0.87
C LYS A 297 -18.32 14.02 -0.01
N GLU A 298 -17.46 13.05 -0.26
CA GLU A 298 -17.39 11.79 0.46
C GLU A 298 -16.21 11.76 1.45
N LEU A 299 -15.47 12.87 1.61
CA LEU A 299 -14.23 12.92 2.41
C LEU A 299 -14.45 12.39 3.83
N ASP A 300 -15.54 12.77 4.51
CA ASP A 300 -15.87 12.27 5.86
C ASP A 300 -15.99 10.74 5.91
N ARG A 301 -16.60 10.13 4.88
CA ARG A 301 -16.73 8.68 4.79
C ARG A 301 -15.39 8.01 4.49
N ILE A 302 -14.56 8.62 3.65
CA ILE A 302 -13.19 8.13 3.36
C ILE A 302 -12.38 8.17 4.66
N MET A 303 -12.42 9.29 5.38
CA MET A 303 -11.75 9.50 6.67
C MET A 303 -12.23 8.51 7.74
N ALA A 304 -13.53 8.23 7.81
CA ALA A 304 -14.06 7.21 8.70
C ALA A 304 -13.49 5.82 8.39
N GLY A 305 -13.23 5.53 7.10
CA GLY A 305 -12.61 4.31 6.62
C GLY A 305 -11.08 4.25 6.79
N VAL A 306 -10.40 5.36 7.10
CA VAL A 306 -8.96 5.36 7.36
C VAL A 306 -8.68 4.48 8.58
N GLN A 307 -7.84 3.48 8.45
CA GLN A 307 -7.47 2.56 9.52
C GLN A 307 -5.96 2.61 9.70
N ARG A 308 -5.51 2.70 10.95
CA ARG A 308 -4.12 2.42 11.26
C ARG A 308 -3.91 0.93 11.10
N ILE A 309 -3.08 0.52 10.15
CA ILE A 309 -2.48 -0.80 10.20
C ILE A 309 -1.38 -0.70 11.24
N ASP A 310 -1.46 -1.54 12.25
CA ASP A 310 -0.37 -1.67 13.18
C ASP A 310 0.80 -2.35 12.46
N PRO A 311 1.96 -1.70 12.26
CA PRO A 311 3.13 -2.38 11.74
C PRO A 311 3.67 -3.44 12.74
N HIS A 312 3.14 -3.51 13.97
CA HIS A 312 3.50 -4.50 14.97
C HIS A 312 3.08 -5.92 14.56
N GLY A 313 4.00 -6.57 13.87
CA GLY A 313 4.10 -8.02 13.80
C GLY A 313 5.47 -8.55 14.27
N GLU A 314 6.30 -7.73 14.93
CA GLU A 314 7.43 -8.28 15.69
C GLU A 314 6.89 -8.84 17.00
N ASP A 315 6.55 -10.10 16.85
CA ASP A 315 6.09 -10.98 17.88
C ASP A 315 7.29 -11.82 18.36
N VAL A 316 7.63 -11.71 19.64
CA VAL A 316 8.42 -12.77 20.28
C VAL A 316 7.42 -13.79 20.78
N ASP A 317 7.16 -14.81 19.95
CA ASP A 317 6.40 -15.98 20.39
C ASP A 317 4.94 -15.65 20.82
N GLY A 318 4.05 -15.23 19.92
CA GLY A 318 2.68 -14.79 20.23
C GLY A 318 2.49 -13.45 20.97
N VAL A 319 3.55 -12.77 21.42
CA VAL A 319 3.54 -11.60 22.31
C VAL A 319 4.16 -10.37 21.63
N ALA A 320 3.38 -9.28 21.59
CA ALA A 320 3.84 -7.97 21.12
C ALA A 320 4.88 -7.35 22.08
N VAL A 321 5.98 -6.80 21.54
CA VAL A 321 7.07 -6.20 22.34
C VAL A 321 7.32 -4.73 21.92
N PRO A 322 7.70 -3.81 22.84
CA PRO A 322 7.96 -2.39 22.53
C PRO A 322 9.10 -2.14 21.51
N ARG A 323 9.06 -0.97 20.84
CA ARG A 323 10.01 -0.56 19.78
C ARG A 323 11.48 -0.56 20.23
N GLY A 324 12.36 -1.05 19.34
CA GLY A 324 13.81 -0.87 19.34
C GLY A 324 14.47 -1.93 18.45
N ARG A 325 15.73 -1.76 18.05
CA ARG A 325 16.47 -2.80 17.32
C ARG A 325 16.92 -3.89 18.29
N PRO A 326 16.44 -5.13 18.18
CA PRO A 326 17.00 -6.22 18.95
C PRO A 326 18.44 -6.49 18.49
N GLN A 327 19.38 -6.60 19.43
CA GLN A 327 20.70 -7.15 19.20
C GLN A 327 20.70 -8.63 19.59
N GLY A 328 20.93 -9.49 18.60
CA GLY A 328 21.35 -10.88 18.82
C GLY A 328 20.32 -11.96 18.51
N PRO A 329 20.78 -13.23 18.49
CA PRO A 329 19.94 -14.39 18.23
C PRO A 329 18.93 -14.60 19.36
N VAL A 330 17.73 -15.06 19.00
CA VAL A 330 16.74 -15.52 19.99
C VAL A 330 17.32 -16.75 20.67
N LYS A 331 17.62 -16.65 21.98
CA LYS A 331 18.04 -17.81 22.76
C LYS A 331 16.79 -18.51 23.27
N ARG A 332 16.59 -19.74 22.80
CA ARG A 332 15.54 -20.63 23.30
C ARG A 332 16.13 -21.65 24.25
N THR A 333 15.75 -21.58 25.52
CA THR A 333 16.12 -22.60 26.51
C THR A 333 14.92 -23.51 26.74
N LEU A 334 15.15 -24.81 26.54
CA LEU A 334 14.22 -25.87 26.90
C LEU A 334 14.74 -26.50 28.20
N HIS A 335 13.96 -26.38 29.27
CA HIS A 335 14.12 -27.18 30.48
C HIS A 335 12.86 -28.01 30.66
N ASP A 336 12.93 -29.15 31.34
CA ASP A 336 11.78 -30.07 31.46
C ASP A 336 10.48 -29.31 31.80
N ARG A 337 9.56 -29.31 30.83
CA ARG A 337 8.23 -28.63 30.80
C ARG A 337 8.18 -27.09 30.71
N ARG A 338 9.30 -26.38 30.50
CA ARG A 338 9.35 -24.92 30.30
C ARG A 338 10.12 -24.56 29.03
N THR A 339 9.58 -23.66 28.22
CA THR A 339 10.32 -23.01 27.13
C THR A 339 10.46 -21.53 27.42
N SER A 340 11.67 -20.98 27.29
CA SER A 340 11.89 -19.53 27.35
C SER A 340 12.55 -19.02 26.08
N SER A 341 12.08 -17.88 25.58
CA SER A 341 12.66 -17.18 24.43
C SER A 341 13.08 -15.78 24.88
N THR A 342 14.39 -15.49 24.81
CA THR A 342 14.95 -14.20 25.26
C THR A 342 15.47 -13.40 24.07
N ARG A 343 15.23 -12.08 24.10
CA ARG A 343 15.76 -11.11 23.14
C ARG A 343 16.21 -9.84 23.87
N THR A 344 17.22 -9.15 23.34
CA THR A 344 17.82 -7.95 23.97
C THR A 344 17.83 -6.81 22.96
N TRP A 345 17.62 -5.57 23.41
CA TRP A 345 17.48 -4.36 22.60
C TRP A 345 18.58 -3.32 22.84
N THR A 346 18.82 -2.46 21.85
CA THR A 346 19.61 -1.22 22.04
C THR A 346 19.04 -0.39 23.18
N GLY A 347 19.84 -0.14 24.21
CA GLY A 347 19.40 0.45 25.48
C GLY A 347 19.53 -0.49 26.69
N GLY A 348 19.83 -1.78 26.46
CA GLY A 348 20.02 -2.77 27.51
C GLY A 348 18.74 -3.50 27.93
N THR A 349 17.59 -3.09 27.39
CA THR A 349 16.32 -3.77 27.64
C THR A 349 16.36 -5.21 27.16
N THR A 350 16.04 -6.15 28.04
CA THR A 350 15.94 -7.58 27.68
C THR A 350 14.51 -8.02 27.96
N VAL A 351 13.84 -8.66 26.99
CA VAL A 351 12.57 -9.35 27.26
C VAL A 351 12.70 -10.84 27.09
N THR A 352 12.18 -11.57 28.06
CA THR A 352 12.12 -13.02 28.07
C THR A 352 10.67 -13.48 28.16
N VAL A 353 10.23 -14.28 27.18
CA VAL A 353 8.91 -14.90 27.19
C VAL A 353 9.06 -16.32 27.72
N HIS A 354 8.43 -16.62 28.85
CA HIS A 354 8.38 -17.94 29.46
C HIS A 354 7.04 -18.61 29.15
N ARG A 355 7.09 -19.90 28.78
CA ARG A 355 5.91 -20.74 28.58
C ARG A 355 6.02 -22.09 29.27
N GLY A 356 4.89 -22.62 29.74
CA GLY A 356 4.78 -23.94 30.37
C GLY A 356 4.43 -23.90 31.86
N SER A 357 4.55 -25.03 32.54
CA SER A 357 4.34 -25.14 34.00
C SER A 357 5.57 -24.67 34.78
N GLY A 358 5.38 -24.03 35.94
CA GLY A 358 6.50 -23.51 36.75
C GLY A 358 7.07 -22.18 36.21
N LEU A 359 6.18 -21.25 35.85
CA LEU A 359 6.54 -19.89 35.45
C LEU A 359 7.16 -19.13 36.62
N PRO A 360 8.07 -18.17 36.37
CA PRO A 360 8.63 -17.36 37.45
C PRO A 360 7.51 -16.59 38.14
N GLU A 361 7.47 -16.67 39.47
CA GLU A 361 6.51 -15.94 40.30
C GLU A 361 7.03 -14.56 40.71
N HIS A 362 8.35 -14.34 40.56
CA HIS A 362 9.03 -13.11 40.90
C HIS A 362 9.91 -12.67 39.74
N ALA A 363 9.91 -11.36 39.48
CA ALA A 363 10.84 -10.73 38.56
C ALA A 363 12.27 -10.80 39.13
N GLY A 364 13.27 -10.94 38.26
CA GLY A 364 14.65 -10.68 38.62
C GLY A 364 14.87 -9.23 39.04
N ASN A 365 15.96 -8.95 39.77
CA ASN A 365 16.30 -7.60 40.21
C ASN A 365 16.43 -6.66 39.00
N GLY A 366 15.66 -5.56 38.99
CA GLY A 366 15.63 -4.60 37.88
C GLY A 366 14.69 -4.98 36.73
N CYS A 367 13.90 -6.05 36.90
CA CYS A 367 12.95 -6.52 35.90
C CYS A 367 11.50 -6.29 36.34
N THR A 368 10.62 -6.20 35.36
CA THR A 368 9.16 -6.21 35.53
C THR A 368 8.62 -7.50 34.93
N LEU A 369 7.62 -8.09 35.58
CA LEU A 369 7.06 -9.37 35.17
C LEU A 369 5.56 -9.19 34.89
N GLU A 370 5.16 -9.47 33.66
CA GLU A 370 3.79 -9.36 33.19
C GLU A 370 3.25 -10.75 32.83
N ARG A 371 2.16 -11.16 33.46
CA ARG A 371 1.53 -12.45 33.20
C ARG A 371 0.43 -12.26 32.16
N LEU A 372 0.66 -12.80 30.97
CA LEU A 372 -0.28 -12.73 29.84
C LEU A 372 -1.26 -13.92 29.77
N GLY A 373 -1.17 -14.84 30.73
CA GLY A 373 -2.08 -15.97 30.88
C GLY A 373 -1.57 -17.01 31.87
N LEU A 374 -2.27 -18.14 32.01
CA LEU A 374 -1.91 -19.22 32.93
C LEU A 374 -0.56 -19.90 32.57
N ALA A 375 -0.13 -19.79 31.31
CA ALA A 375 1.02 -20.48 30.77
C ALA A 375 2.03 -19.53 30.11
N VAL A 376 1.90 -18.20 30.24
CA VAL A 376 2.78 -17.21 29.61
C VAL A 376 3.12 -16.09 30.57
N VAL A 377 4.42 -15.86 30.77
CA VAL A 377 4.96 -14.74 31.55
C VAL A 377 6.04 -14.04 30.74
N VAL A 378 5.95 -12.71 30.67
CA VAL A 378 6.94 -11.83 30.04
C VAL A 378 7.74 -11.17 31.14
N GLU A 379 9.06 -11.31 31.10
CA GLU A 379 9.97 -10.60 31.99
C GLU A 379 10.73 -9.55 31.19
N THR A 380 10.59 -8.27 31.56
CA THR A 380 11.25 -7.13 30.92
C THR A 380 12.23 -6.50 31.88
N CYS A 381 13.52 -6.59 31.59
CA CYS A 381 14.60 -6.04 32.40
C CYS A 381 15.16 -4.76 31.75
N GLY A 382 15.16 -3.65 32.48
CA GLY A 382 15.88 -2.43 32.10
C GLY A 382 17.32 -2.47 32.60
N LYS A 383 18.21 -1.64 32.03
CA LYS A 383 19.50 -1.34 32.64
C LYS A 383 19.40 -0.19 33.64
#